data_AF-A0A521R107-F1
#
_entry.id   AF-A0A521R107-F1
#
_cell.length_a   1.000
_cell.length_b   1.000
_cell.length_c   1.000
_cell.angle_alpha   90.00
_cell.angle_beta   90.00
_cell.angle_gamma   90.00
#
_symmetry.space_group_name_H-M   'P 1'
#
loop_
_entity.id
_entity.type
_entity.pdbx_description
1 polymer ?
#
loop_
_entity_poly.entity_id
_entity_poly.type
_entity_poly.pdbx_seq_one_letter_code
_entity_poly.pdbx_strand_id
1 'polypeptide(L)'
;MRPILPRYLAGALACCSLPGAAAAELLTPISFQAALESAKTYAADRTLVFYCLRHNTEMAPFTYFIVHAELQDALVKLRGAGSSAQQNAELVQAVLANVRFPTPGTDDPALETECRARDVEKSYYRFEGSFSMPLVMRRPFKDFTAY
;
A
#
# COMPACT_ATOMS: atom_id res chain seq x y z
N MET A 1 -21.62 67.94 14.69
CA MET A 1 -21.10 67.56 16.01
C MET A 1 -21.19 66.05 16.16
N ARG A 2 -20.05 65.36 16.34
CA ARG A 2 -19.99 63.98 16.87
C ARG A 2 -20.02 64.08 18.40
N PRO A 3 -20.60 63.10 19.14
CA PRO A 3 -19.75 62.02 19.67
C PRO A 3 -20.37 60.60 19.84
N ILE A 4 -19.48 59.60 19.76
CA ILE A 4 -19.32 58.39 20.63
C ILE A 4 -20.29 57.17 20.46
N LEU A 5 -19.78 56.14 19.75
CA LEU A 5 -19.99 54.66 19.90
C LEU A 5 -19.63 54.17 21.34
N PRO A 6 -19.84 52.91 21.81
CA PRO A 6 -20.25 51.66 21.14
C PRO A 6 -21.19 50.74 21.98
N ARG A 7 -21.68 49.62 21.41
CA ARG A 7 -21.49 48.30 22.04
C ARG A 7 -21.77 47.17 21.04
N TYR A 8 -20.66 46.54 20.66
CA TYR A 8 -20.58 45.26 20.00
C TYR A 8 -21.16 44.16 20.91
N LEU A 9 -22.03 43.32 20.36
CA LEU A 9 -22.13 41.92 20.77
C LEU A 9 -22.00 41.08 19.52
N ALA A 10 -20.75 40.71 19.26
CA ALA A 10 -20.37 39.68 18.31
C ALA A 10 -20.99 38.35 18.77
N GLY A 11 -22.08 37.95 18.11
CA GLY A 11 -22.51 36.55 18.12
C GLY A 11 -21.53 35.77 17.27
N ALA A 12 -20.50 35.21 17.90
CA ALA A 12 -19.59 34.28 17.26
C ALA A 12 -20.39 33.04 16.85
N LEU A 13 -20.77 32.95 15.58
CA LEU A 13 -21.07 31.68 14.94
C LEU A 13 -19.80 30.84 15.03
N ALA A 14 -19.79 29.93 15.99
CA ALA A 14 -18.88 28.80 16.04
C ALA A 14 -19.15 27.94 14.79
N CYS A 15 -18.55 28.33 13.66
CA CYS A 15 -18.39 27.45 12.52
C CYS A 15 -17.60 26.24 13.01
N CYS A 16 -18.27 25.10 13.01
CA CYS A 16 -17.70 23.78 13.21
C CYS A 16 -16.39 23.67 12.41
N SER A 17 -15.25 23.76 13.10
CA SER A 17 -13.98 23.23 12.63
C SER A 17 -14.12 21.71 12.60
N LEU A 18 -14.75 21.22 11.54
CA LEU A 18 -14.57 19.83 11.11
C LEU A 18 -13.06 19.62 11.00
N PRO A 19 -12.49 18.59 11.64
CA PRO A 19 -11.11 18.19 11.36
C PRO A 19 -11.03 18.02 9.85
N GLY A 20 -10.13 18.78 9.21
CA GLY A 20 -9.99 18.76 7.77
C GLY A 20 -9.92 17.32 7.31
N ALA A 21 -10.90 16.90 6.52
CA ALA A 21 -10.73 15.74 5.67
C ALA A 21 -9.54 16.10 4.78
N ALA A 22 -8.36 15.59 5.14
CA ALA A 22 -7.19 15.70 4.29
C ALA A 22 -7.62 15.13 2.94
N ALA A 23 -7.70 16.00 1.93
CA ALA A 23 -8.06 15.57 0.60
C ALA A 23 -7.11 14.44 0.21
N ALA A 24 -7.69 13.31 -0.21
CA ALA A 24 -6.93 12.19 -0.73
C ALA A 24 -5.98 12.69 -1.82
N GLU A 25 -4.76 12.15 -1.85
CA GLU A 25 -3.70 12.71 -2.71
C GLU A 25 -3.96 12.35 -4.18
N LEU A 26 -3.78 13.33 -5.06
CA LEU A 26 -3.83 13.14 -6.51
C LEU A 26 -2.55 12.47 -7.02
N LEU A 27 -2.63 11.75 -8.15
CA LEU A 27 -1.49 11.09 -8.75
C LEU A 27 -0.54 12.09 -9.45
N THR A 28 0.25 12.80 -8.65
CA THR A 28 1.40 13.58 -9.11
C THR A 28 2.57 12.67 -9.50
N PRO A 29 3.56 13.13 -10.29
CA PRO A 29 4.76 12.35 -10.58
C PRO A 29 5.50 11.87 -9.32
N ILE A 30 5.57 12.70 -8.27
CA ILE A 30 6.20 12.35 -6.99
C ILE A 30 5.43 11.23 -6.31
N SER A 31 4.10 11.35 -6.23
CA SER A 31 3.25 10.33 -5.62
C SER A 31 3.29 9.01 -6.40
N PHE A 32 3.42 9.06 -7.73
CA PHE A 32 3.58 7.89 -8.56
C PHE A 32 4.93 7.21 -8.33
N GLN A 33 6.02 7.97 -8.22
CA GLN A 33 7.32 7.39 -7.86
C GLN A 33 7.28 6.72 -6.49
N ALA A 34 6.63 7.34 -5.50
CA ALA A 34 6.41 6.73 -4.19
C ALA A 34 5.57 5.45 -4.28
N ALA A 35 4.58 5.39 -5.19
CA ALA A 35 3.80 4.19 -5.46
C ALA A 35 4.66 3.07 -6.04
N LEU A 36 5.57 3.37 -6.98
CA LEU A 36 6.50 2.39 -7.53
C LEU A 36 7.47 1.84 -6.48
N GLU A 37 8.02 2.69 -5.60
CA GLU A 37 8.89 2.21 -4.52
C GLU A 37 8.12 1.32 -3.54
N SER A 38 6.89 1.69 -3.18
CA SER A 38 6.02 0.86 -2.35
C SER A 38 5.71 -0.50 -3.00
N ALA A 39 5.50 -0.52 -4.31
CA ALA A 39 5.28 -1.75 -5.08
C ALA A 39 6.51 -2.66 -5.12
N LYS A 40 7.73 -2.10 -5.20
CA LYS A 40 8.97 -2.88 -5.10
C LYS A 40 9.16 -3.49 -3.71
N THR A 41 8.91 -2.71 -2.65
CA THR A 41 8.95 -3.24 -1.27
C THR A 41 7.91 -4.34 -1.08
N TYR A 42 6.71 -4.17 -1.63
CA TYR A 42 5.68 -5.21 -1.65
C TYR A 42 6.15 -6.48 -2.36
N ALA A 43 6.78 -6.35 -3.53
CA ALA A 43 7.28 -7.51 -4.27
C ALA A 43 8.35 -8.28 -3.48
N ALA A 44 9.25 -7.58 -2.79
CA ALA A 44 10.24 -8.17 -1.90
C ALA A 44 9.58 -8.86 -0.69
N ASP A 45 8.62 -8.21 -0.02
CA ASP A 45 7.88 -8.82 1.08
C ASP A 45 7.14 -10.09 0.65
N ARG A 46 6.48 -10.08 -0.52
CA ARG A 46 5.78 -11.26 -1.06
C ARG A 46 6.73 -12.40 -1.40
N THR A 47 7.87 -12.08 -1.98
CA THR A 47 8.94 -13.05 -2.24
C THR A 47 9.36 -13.76 -0.94
N LEU A 48 9.62 -12.99 0.12
CA LEU A 48 10.00 -13.54 1.40
C LEU A 48 8.86 -14.35 2.04
N VAL A 49 7.63 -13.84 2.03
CA VAL A 49 6.45 -14.58 2.52
C VAL A 49 6.31 -15.93 1.81
N PHE A 50 6.39 -15.97 0.48
CA PHE A 50 6.26 -17.22 -0.26
C PHE A 50 7.39 -18.18 0.06
N TYR A 51 8.62 -17.70 0.20
CA TYR A 51 9.74 -18.53 0.62
C TYR A 51 9.55 -19.08 2.04
N CYS A 52 9.18 -18.25 3.03
CA CYS A 52 9.02 -18.67 4.41
C CYS A 52 7.85 -19.64 4.59
N LEU A 53 6.80 -19.50 3.79
CA LEU A 53 5.62 -20.37 3.81
C LEU A 53 5.69 -21.53 2.81
N ARG A 54 6.83 -21.75 2.14
CA ARG A 54 6.94 -22.73 1.03
C ARG A 54 6.59 -24.17 1.41
N HIS A 55 6.73 -24.51 2.70
CA HIS A 55 6.39 -25.83 3.23
C HIS A 55 4.90 -25.98 3.55
N ASN A 56 4.15 -24.89 3.56
CA ASN A 56 2.69 -24.93 3.65
C ASN A 56 2.08 -25.20 2.27
N THR A 57 1.95 -26.48 1.95
CA THR A 57 1.46 -26.96 0.64
C THR A 57 0.02 -26.53 0.34
N GLU A 58 -0.80 -26.24 1.35
CA GLU A 58 -2.17 -25.73 1.17
C GLU A 58 -2.17 -24.30 0.63
N MET A 59 -1.15 -23.51 0.95
CA MET A 59 -1.02 -22.11 0.52
C MET A 59 -0.37 -21.95 -0.85
N ALA A 60 0.35 -22.98 -1.32
CA ALA A 60 1.07 -22.96 -2.61
C ALA A 60 0.23 -22.46 -3.81
N PRO A 61 -0.99 -22.97 -4.07
CA PRO A 61 -1.80 -22.51 -5.21
C PRO A 61 -2.25 -21.05 -5.09
N PHE A 62 -2.32 -20.51 -3.87
CA PHE A 62 -2.81 -19.15 -3.62
C PHE A 62 -1.73 -18.08 -3.81
N THR A 63 -0.45 -18.44 -3.80
CA THR A 63 0.66 -17.48 -3.90
C THR A 63 0.56 -16.60 -5.15
N TYR A 64 0.36 -17.20 -6.34
CA TYR A 64 0.15 -16.47 -7.59
C TYR A 64 -1.15 -15.66 -7.56
N PHE A 65 -2.24 -16.27 -7.09
CA PHE A 65 -3.54 -15.62 -7.04
C PHE A 65 -3.52 -14.33 -6.20
N ILE A 66 -2.87 -14.37 -5.02
CA ILE A 66 -2.75 -13.22 -4.11
C ILE A 66 -2.04 -12.06 -4.82
N VAL A 67 -0.90 -12.31 -5.47
CA VAL A 67 -0.16 -11.25 -6.17
C VAL A 67 -0.99 -10.65 -7.29
N HIS A 68 -1.67 -11.49 -8.08
CA HIS A 68 -2.52 -11.02 -9.16
C HIS A 68 -3.70 -10.18 -8.66
N ALA A 69 -4.42 -10.65 -7.64
CA ALA A 69 -5.57 -9.95 -7.09
C ALA A 69 -5.17 -8.59 -6.50
N GLU A 70 -4.11 -8.55 -5.68
CA GLU A 70 -3.69 -7.31 -5.03
C GLU A 70 -3.06 -6.31 -6.00
N LEU A 71 -2.39 -6.79 -7.06
CA LEU A 71 -1.93 -5.93 -8.15
C LEU A 71 -3.11 -5.35 -8.93
N GLN A 72 -4.16 -6.14 -9.18
CA GLN A 72 -5.37 -5.67 -9.84
C GLN A 72 -6.05 -4.56 -9.03
N ASP A 73 -6.20 -4.74 -7.72
CA ASP A 73 -6.78 -3.71 -6.84
C ASP A 73 -5.94 -2.43 -6.81
N ALA A 74 -4.62 -2.57 -6.75
CA ALA A 74 -3.70 -1.44 -6.80
C ALA A 74 -3.80 -0.69 -8.14
N LEU A 75 -3.94 -1.40 -9.27
CA LEU A 75 -4.14 -0.81 -10.59
C LEU A 75 -5.48 -0.07 -10.70
N VAL A 76 -6.56 -0.64 -10.17
CA VAL A 76 -7.86 0.04 -10.13
C VAL A 76 -7.72 1.36 -9.38
N LYS A 77 -7.05 1.35 -8.24
CA LYS A 77 -6.85 2.56 -7.44
C LYS A 77 -5.94 3.59 -8.13
N LEU A 78 -4.86 3.13 -8.78
CA LEU A 78 -3.95 3.99 -9.54
C LEU A 78 -4.65 4.65 -10.74
N ARG A 79 -5.50 3.90 -11.46
CA ARG A 79 -6.34 4.40 -12.55
C ARG A 79 -7.37 5.39 -12.06
N GLY A 80 -8.03 5.08 -10.96
CA GLY A 80 -8.96 5.98 -10.28
C GLY A 80 -8.31 7.31 -9.90
N ALA A 81 -7.01 7.34 -9.67
CA ALA A 81 -6.24 8.55 -9.38
C ALA A 81 -5.72 9.30 -10.62
N GLY A 82 -6.03 8.83 -11.84
CA GLY A 82 -5.69 9.49 -13.10
C GLY A 82 -4.42 8.98 -13.79
N SER A 83 -3.93 7.78 -13.48
CA SER A 83 -2.72 7.22 -14.11
C SER A 83 -2.83 7.01 -15.62
N SER A 84 -1.72 7.19 -16.32
CA SER A 84 -1.59 6.82 -17.73
C SER A 84 -1.40 5.32 -17.94
N ALA A 85 -1.55 4.85 -19.19
CA ALA A 85 -1.26 3.46 -19.56
C ALA A 85 0.20 3.08 -19.28
N GLN A 86 1.15 4.00 -19.49
CA GLN A 86 2.56 3.78 -19.21
C GLN A 86 2.80 3.58 -17.71
N GLN A 87 2.24 4.45 -16.86
CA GLN A 87 2.37 4.34 -15.40
C GLN A 87 1.78 3.03 -14.87
N ASN A 88 0.66 2.59 -15.44
CA ASN A 88 0.07 1.29 -15.11
C ASN A 88 1.01 0.13 -15.48
N ALA A 89 1.63 0.17 -16.66
CA ALA A 89 2.58 -0.85 -17.08
C ALA A 89 3.82 -0.89 -16.18
N GLU A 90 4.34 0.28 -15.80
CA GLU A 90 5.47 0.39 -14.88
C GLU A 90 5.15 -0.21 -13.51
N LEU A 91 3.94 0.00 -12.97
CA LEU A 91 3.50 -0.66 -11.74
C LEU A 91 3.47 -2.19 -11.89
N VAL A 92 2.88 -2.69 -12.97
CA VAL A 92 2.81 -4.14 -13.25
C VAL A 92 4.21 -4.73 -13.33
N GLN A 93 5.13 -4.08 -14.03
CA GLN A 93 6.52 -4.52 -14.13
C GLN A 93 7.22 -4.49 -12.78
N ALA A 94 7.03 -3.43 -11.99
CA ALA A 94 7.62 -3.32 -10.65
C ALA A 94 7.23 -4.48 -9.74
N VAL A 95 5.99 -4.98 -9.85
CA VAL A 95 5.52 -6.13 -9.07
C VAL A 95 5.93 -7.46 -9.72
N LEU A 96 5.44 -7.76 -10.93
CA LEU A 96 5.56 -9.10 -11.52
C LEU A 96 6.99 -9.47 -11.92
N ALA A 97 7.86 -8.50 -12.20
CA ALA A 97 9.27 -8.80 -12.51
C ALA A 97 10.11 -9.07 -11.25
N ASN A 98 9.64 -8.63 -10.07
CA ASN A 98 10.41 -8.67 -8.82
C ASN A 98 9.86 -9.66 -7.79
N VAL A 99 8.58 -10.06 -7.89
CA VAL A 99 8.08 -11.18 -7.08
C VAL A 99 8.75 -12.47 -7.56
N ARG A 100 9.44 -13.17 -6.65
CA ARG A 100 10.00 -14.49 -6.90
C ARG A 100 9.19 -15.52 -6.15
N PHE A 101 8.85 -16.61 -6.85
CA PHE A 101 8.22 -17.77 -6.25
C PHE A 101 9.31 -18.81 -5.97
N PRO A 102 9.37 -19.39 -4.76
CA PRO A 102 10.37 -20.37 -4.43
C PRO A 102 10.20 -21.62 -5.29
N THR A 103 11.31 -22.16 -5.79
CA THR A 103 11.31 -23.47 -6.42
C THR A 103 11.02 -24.53 -5.35
N PRO A 104 10.05 -25.44 -5.56
CA PRO A 104 9.77 -26.50 -4.60
C PRO A 104 11.04 -27.30 -4.25
N GLY A 105 11.24 -27.56 -2.95
CA GLY A 105 12.37 -28.34 -2.46
C GLY A 105 13.73 -27.62 -2.43
N THR A 106 13.77 -26.31 -2.68
CA THR A 106 15.00 -25.51 -2.54
C THR A 106 15.01 -24.79 -1.19
N ASP A 107 16.10 -24.99 -0.44
CA ASP A 107 16.38 -24.29 0.81
C ASP A 107 17.55 -23.32 0.63
N ASP A 108 17.41 -22.12 1.19
CA ASP A 108 18.41 -21.07 1.24
C ASP A 108 18.64 -20.64 2.71
N PRO A 109 19.81 -20.95 3.31
CA PRO A 109 20.11 -20.61 4.71
C PRO A 109 20.02 -19.13 5.06
N ALA A 110 20.28 -18.23 4.11
CA ALA A 110 20.18 -16.79 4.34
C ALA A 110 18.72 -16.37 4.46
N LEU A 111 17.87 -16.83 3.53
CA LEU A 111 16.44 -16.58 3.59
C LEU A 111 15.79 -17.24 4.81
N GLU A 112 16.22 -18.44 5.19
CA GLU A 112 15.81 -19.10 6.44
C GLU A 112 16.08 -18.25 7.67
N THR A 113 17.25 -17.63 7.72
CA THR A 113 17.64 -16.74 8.82
C THR A 113 16.78 -15.49 8.82
N GLU A 114 16.51 -14.90 7.64
CA GLU A 114 15.64 -13.74 7.51
C GLU A 114 14.19 -14.05 7.93
N CYS A 115 13.65 -15.21 7.52
CA CYS A 115 12.30 -15.66 7.91
C CYS A 115 12.11 -15.66 9.42
N ARG A 116 13.09 -16.21 10.15
CA ARG A 116 13.08 -16.26 11.62
C ARG A 116 13.30 -14.88 12.24
N ALA A 117 14.29 -14.13 11.75
CA ALA A 117 14.63 -12.82 12.30
C ALA A 117 13.49 -11.81 12.19
N ARG A 118 12.66 -11.92 11.13
CA ARG A 118 11.53 -11.02 10.86
C ARG A 118 10.17 -11.61 11.28
N ASP A 119 10.14 -12.78 11.93
CA ASP A 119 8.91 -13.47 12.35
C ASP A 119 7.84 -13.52 11.23
N VAL A 120 8.25 -13.84 10.00
CA VAL A 120 7.44 -13.65 8.79
C VAL A 120 6.13 -14.42 8.85
N GLU A 121 6.20 -15.72 9.16
CA GLU A 121 5.03 -16.61 9.22
C GLU A 121 4.01 -16.12 10.26
N LYS A 122 4.48 -15.81 11.46
CA LYS A 122 3.64 -15.31 12.55
C LYS A 122 2.99 -13.97 12.18
N SER A 123 3.77 -13.04 11.64
CA SER A 123 3.28 -11.73 11.20
C SER A 123 2.23 -11.87 10.11
N TYR A 124 2.46 -12.78 9.16
CA TYR A 124 1.54 -13.06 8.07
C TYR A 124 0.19 -13.58 8.57
N TYR A 125 0.19 -14.62 9.42
CA TYR A 125 -1.04 -15.23 9.92
C TYR A 125 -1.79 -14.40 10.97
N ARG A 126 -1.09 -13.52 11.68
CA ARG A 126 -1.72 -12.59 12.64
C ARG A 126 -2.18 -11.28 12.01
N PHE A 127 -1.96 -11.12 10.71
CA PHE A 127 -2.24 -9.89 9.99
C PHE A 127 -1.49 -8.67 10.55
N GLU A 128 -0.27 -8.87 11.00
CA GLU A 128 0.58 -7.83 11.61
C GLU A 128 1.68 -7.35 10.64
N GLY A 129 1.93 -6.04 10.63
CA GLY A 129 3.04 -5.45 9.89
C GLY A 129 2.86 -5.41 8.36
N SER A 130 3.97 -5.29 7.63
CA SER A 130 3.92 -5.13 6.16
C SER A 130 3.60 -6.43 5.44
N PHE A 131 4.04 -7.59 5.95
CA PHE A 131 3.89 -8.89 5.27
C PHE A 131 2.46 -9.31 5.01
N SER A 132 1.53 -8.91 5.88
CA SER A 132 0.10 -9.17 5.73
C SER A 132 -0.64 -8.10 4.93
N MET A 133 -0.02 -6.95 4.69
CA MET A 133 -0.68 -5.77 4.14
C MET A 133 -0.70 -5.82 2.59
N PRO A 134 -1.89 -5.94 1.96
CA PRO A 134 -2.06 -5.90 0.52
C PRO A 134 -1.52 -4.60 -0.09
N LEU A 135 -1.05 -4.66 -1.34
CA LEU A 135 -0.46 -3.52 -2.03
C LEU A 135 -1.36 -2.28 -2.00
N VAL A 136 -2.65 -2.44 -2.28
CA VAL A 136 -3.64 -1.35 -2.30
C VAL A 136 -3.85 -0.67 -0.93
N MET A 137 -3.51 -1.36 0.17
CA MET A 137 -3.58 -0.84 1.54
C MET A 137 -2.28 -0.18 2.02
N ARG A 138 -1.19 -0.29 1.25
CA ARG A 138 0.08 0.37 1.56
C ARG A 138 0.03 1.84 1.15
N ARG A 139 0.82 2.69 1.81
CA ARG A 139 1.05 4.04 1.27
C ARG A 139 1.92 3.96 0.01
N PRO A 140 1.71 4.84 -0.99
CA PRO A 140 0.65 5.85 -1.07
C PRO A 140 -0.69 5.31 -1.59
N PHE A 141 -0.78 4.06 -2.08
CA PHE A 141 -1.99 3.51 -2.69
C PHE A 141 -3.26 3.71 -1.87
N LYS A 142 -3.21 3.50 -0.54
CA LYS A 142 -4.39 3.66 0.31
C LYS A 142 -4.94 5.08 0.33
N ASP A 143 -4.09 6.07 0.09
CA ASP A 143 -4.40 7.50 0.18
C ASP A 143 -4.84 8.09 -1.17
N PHE A 144 -4.77 7.35 -2.27
CA PHE A 144 -5.28 7.76 -3.57
C PHE A 144 -6.82 7.74 -3.63
N THR A 145 -7.41 8.75 -4.25
CA THR A 145 -8.84 8.79 -4.54
C THR A 145 -9.17 7.90 -5.74
N ALA A 146 -10.22 7.08 -5.64
CA ALA A 146 -10.86 6.49 -6.81
C ALA A 146 -11.98 7.44 -7.24
N TYR A 147 -11.88 8.01 -8.44
CA TYR A 147 -12.97 8.77 -9.08
C TYR A 147 -14.01 7.84 -9.70
#